data_AF-A0A7X1DJU8-F1
#
_entry.id   AF-A0A7X1DJU8-F1
#
_cell.length_a   1.000
_cell.length_b   1.000
_cell.length_c   1.000
_cell.angle_alpha   90.00
_cell.angle_beta   90.00
_cell.angle_gamma   90.00
#
_symmetry.space_group_name_H-M   'P 1'
#
loop_
_entity.id
_entity.type
_entity.pdbx_description
1 polymer ?
#
loop_
_entity_poly.entity_id
_entity_poly.type
_entity_poly.pdbx_seq_one_letter_code
_entity_poly.pdbx_strand_id
1 'polypeptide(L)'
;MKNGTWLKETDLLDSYHYPVQGVFNMISDNRFIKIMGCISDGVGFGEEYGACTFLGDLDEYDIVNGEGFEGVEFGLHSGEEIILDYETLYIYLNKACENYIEEHSEATNQLYKYLEKYKSKFDINP
;
A
#
# COMPACT_ATOMS: atom_id res chain seq x y z
N MET A 1 -2.71 -7.84 -19.48
CA MET A 1 -3.35 -7.36 -18.24
C MET A 1 -3.21 -5.85 -18.22
N LYS A 2 -4.27 -5.11 -17.87
CA LYS A 2 -4.20 -3.65 -17.70
C LYS A 2 -3.53 -3.41 -16.34
N ASN A 3 -2.40 -2.72 -16.34
CA ASN A 3 -1.84 -2.16 -15.10
C ASN A 3 -2.76 -1.02 -14.67
N GLY A 4 -3.01 -0.91 -13.37
CA GLY A 4 -3.92 0.10 -12.87
C GLY A 4 -3.33 1.49 -12.80
N THR A 5 -4.20 2.48 -12.85
CA THR A 5 -3.90 3.86 -12.44
C THR A 5 -4.53 4.09 -11.07
N TRP A 6 -4.11 3.31 -10.08
CA TRP A 6 -4.68 3.37 -8.73
C TRP A 6 -4.26 4.64 -8.00
N LEU A 7 -3.06 5.14 -8.26
CA LEU A 7 -2.59 6.43 -7.77
C LEU A 7 -2.14 7.31 -8.94
N LYS A 8 -2.70 8.51 -9.03
CA LYS A 8 -2.31 9.56 -9.98
C LYS A 8 -1.26 10.46 -9.31
N GLU A 9 -0.47 11.18 -10.10
CA GLU A 9 0.53 12.11 -9.55
C GLU A 9 -0.13 13.18 -8.66
N THR A 10 -1.36 13.59 -9.00
CA THR A 10 -2.19 14.51 -8.23
C THR A 10 -2.66 13.95 -6.88
N ASP A 11 -2.56 12.63 -6.66
CA ASP A 11 -2.91 11.99 -5.40
C ASP A 11 -1.73 11.96 -4.42
N LEU A 12 -0.51 12.32 -4.86
CA LEU A 12 0.68 12.35 -4.02
C LEU A 12 0.63 13.52 -3.03
N LEU A 13 0.77 13.20 -1.74
CA LEU A 13 0.91 14.18 -0.66
C LEU A 13 2.26 14.90 -0.74
N ASP A 14 3.30 14.19 -1.17
CA ASP A 14 4.62 14.71 -1.49
C ASP A 14 5.17 14.01 -2.74
N SER A 15 5.85 14.74 -3.61
CA SER A 15 6.54 14.19 -4.78
C SER A 15 7.54 13.08 -4.47
N TYR A 16 8.15 13.09 -3.28
CA TYR A 16 9.06 12.02 -2.84
C TYR A 16 8.34 10.71 -2.53
N HIS A 17 7.01 10.70 -2.41
CA HIS A 17 6.21 9.49 -2.18
C HIS A 17 5.91 8.72 -3.48
N TYR A 18 6.57 9.04 -4.59
CA TYR A 18 6.37 8.34 -5.86
C TYR A 18 6.64 6.82 -5.81
N PRO A 19 7.48 6.24 -4.92
CA PRO A 19 7.60 4.77 -4.83
C PRO A 19 6.26 4.12 -4.49
N VAL A 20 5.42 4.77 -3.67
CA VAL A 20 4.07 4.31 -3.33
C VAL A 20 3.22 4.22 -4.59
N GLN A 21 3.20 5.28 -5.40
CA GLN A 21 2.49 5.30 -6.67
C GLN A 21 3.02 4.23 -7.62
N GLY A 22 4.34 4.11 -7.75
CA GLY A 22 5.01 3.14 -8.61
C GLY A 22 4.58 1.72 -8.27
N VAL A 23 4.71 1.33 -7.00
CA VAL A 23 4.35 -0.01 -6.50
C VAL A 23 2.86 -0.27 -6.66
N PHE A 24 1.99 0.66 -6.27
CA PHE A 24 0.54 0.45 -6.42
C PHE A 24 0.17 0.26 -7.90
N ASN A 25 0.66 1.10 -8.80
CA ASN A 25 0.29 1.03 -10.22
C ASN A 25 0.84 -0.21 -10.94
N MET A 26 1.73 -0.99 -10.31
CA MET A 26 2.11 -2.33 -10.81
C MET A 26 1.06 -3.40 -10.52
N ILE A 27 0.18 -3.18 -9.53
CA ILE A 27 -0.87 -4.13 -9.17
C ILE A 27 -1.86 -4.25 -10.33
N SER A 28 -2.06 -5.47 -10.81
CA SER A 28 -3.08 -5.75 -11.81
C SER A 28 -4.49 -5.66 -11.21
N ASP A 29 -5.46 -5.27 -12.04
CA ASP A 29 -6.87 -5.13 -11.64
C ASP A 29 -7.40 -6.32 -10.81
N ASN A 30 -7.22 -7.54 -11.33
CA ASN A 30 -7.67 -8.77 -10.66
C ASN A 30 -6.98 -9.08 -9.31
N ARG A 31 -5.89 -8.37 -8.98
CA ARG A 31 -5.17 -8.53 -7.71
C ARG A 31 -5.50 -7.43 -6.71
N PHE A 32 -6.04 -6.30 -7.14
CA PHE A 32 -6.23 -5.12 -6.30
C PHE A 32 -6.99 -5.44 -5.00
N ILE A 33 -8.15 -6.09 -5.10
CA ILE A 33 -8.96 -6.49 -3.94
C ILE A 33 -8.21 -7.43 -2.99
N LYS A 34 -7.42 -8.36 -3.52
CA LYS A 34 -6.61 -9.27 -2.70
C LYS A 34 -5.53 -8.50 -1.94
N ILE A 35 -4.84 -7.60 -2.63
CA ILE A 35 -3.78 -6.77 -2.04
C ILE A 35 -4.33 -5.87 -0.94
N MET A 36 -5.48 -5.21 -1.16
CA MET A 36 -6.14 -4.44 -0.12
C MET A 36 -6.49 -5.26 1.12
N GLY A 37 -6.85 -6.53 0.93
CA GLY A 37 -7.03 -7.50 2.02
C GLY A 37 -5.73 -7.74 2.81
N CYS A 38 -4.63 -8.05 2.11
CA CYS A 38 -3.31 -8.24 2.74
C CYS A 38 -2.85 -7.01 3.53
N ILE A 39 -2.94 -5.83 2.92
CA ILE A 39 -2.54 -4.57 3.57
C ILE A 39 -3.40 -4.31 4.81
N SER A 40 -4.71 -4.59 4.76
CA SER A 40 -5.59 -4.47 5.95
C SER A 40 -5.20 -5.39 7.11
N ASP A 41 -4.46 -6.46 6.83
CA ASP A 41 -3.88 -7.37 7.82
C ASP A 41 -2.46 -6.98 8.24
N GLY A 42 -1.90 -5.89 7.69
CA GLY A 42 -0.51 -5.48 7.84
C GLY A 42 0.47 -6.49 7.26
N VAL A 43 0.09 -7.08 6.12
CA VAL A 43 0.94 -7.97 5.33
C VAL A 43 1.26 -7.26 4.02
N GLY A 44 2.54 -7.18 3.71
CA GLY A 44 3.06 -6.57 2.50
C GLY A 44 2.77 -7.37 1.24
N PHE A 45 3.29 -6.87 0.12
CA PHE A 45 3.20 -7.54 -1.17
C PHE A 45 4.35 -7.13 -2.08
N GLY A 46 4.73 -8.04 -2.97
CA GLY A 46 5.70 -7.78 -4.04
C GLY A 46 5.05 -7.77 -5.42
N GLU A 47 5.59 -6.91 -6.28
CA GLU A 47 5.43 -6.90 -7.72
C GLU A 47 6.81 -6.99 -8.40
N GLU A 48 6.84 -7.12 -9.73
CA GLU A 48 8.06 -7.40 -10.49
C GLU A 48 9.19 -6.38 -10.25
N TYR A 49 8.85 -5.10 -10.03
CA TYR A 49 9.81 -4.01 -9.91
C TYR A 49 9.68 -3.21 -8.62
N GLY A 50 8.98 -3.72 -7.61
CA GLY A 50 8.85 -3.05 -6.33
C GLY A 50 8.01 -3.82 -5.32
N ALA A 51 8.07 -3.39 -4.07
CA ALA A 51 7.39 -4.04 -2.96
C ALA A 51 6.86 -3.02 -1.94
N CYS A 52 5.85 -3.48 -1.20
CA CYS A 52 5.36 -2.88 0.04
C CYS A 52 5.67 -3.87 1.16
N THR A 53 6.37 -3.43 2.20
CA THR A 53 6.86 -4.28 3.29
C THR A 53 6.42 -3.70 4.64
N PHE A 54 5.74 -4.51 5.44
CA PHE A 54 5.49 -4.20 6.85
C PHE A 54 6.62 -4.78 7.71
N LEU A 55 6.86 -4.21 8.89
CA LEU A 55 7.83 -4.74 9.84
C LEU A 55 7.60 -6.23 10.16
N GLY A 56 6.34 -6.67 10.19
CA GLY A 56 5.97 -8.07 10.43
C GLY A 56 6.30 -9.03 9.29
N ASP A 57 6.68 -8.51 8.12
CA ASP A 57 7.14 -9.31 6.98
C ASP A 57 8.64 -9.62 7.07
N LEU A 58 9.40 -8.85 7.86
CA LEU A 58 10.83 -9.07 8.10
C LEU A 58 11.05 -10.21 9.08
N ASP A 59 12.12 -10.98 8.88
CA ASP A 59 12.50 -11.98 9.86
C ASP A 59 13.30 -11.36 11.03
N GLU A 60 13.47 -12.12 12.12
CA GLU A 60 14.19 -11.63 13.29
C GLU A 60 15.66 -11.27 12.97
N TYR A 61 16.27 -11.95 11.99
CA TYR A 61 17.64 -11.71 11.58
C TYR A 61 17.78 -10.36 10.87
N ASP A 62 16.86 -10.02 9.96
CA ASP A 62 16.83 -8.74 9.25
C ASP A 62 16.69 -7.57 10.25
N ILE A 63 15.79 -7.72 11.22
CA ILE A 63 15.54 -6.70 12.25
C ILE A 63 16.79 -6.46 13.11
N VAL A 64 17.46 -7.51 13.61
CA VAL A 64 18.65 -7.34 14.47
C VAL A 64 19.87 -6.80 13.72
N ASN A 65 19.89 -6.92 12.39
CA ASN A 65 20.94 -6.37 11.55
C ASN A 65 20.69 -4.92 11.11
N GLY A 66 19.61 -4.29 11.61
CA GLY A 66 19.34 -2.87 11.41
C GLY A 66 18.42 -2.56 10.24
N GLU A 67 17.77 -3.57 9.66
CA GLU A 67 16.73 -3.38 8.62
C GLU A 67 15.34 -3.12 9.23
N GLY A 68 15.22 -3.09 10.57
CA GLY A 68 13.98 -2.75 11.24
C GLY A 68 13.60 -1.27 11.06
N PHE A 69 12.35 -1.03 10.68
CA PHE A 69 11.76 0.30 10.54
C PHE A 69 10.40 0.43 11.25
N GLU A 70 9.99 1.66 11.55
CA GLU A 70 8.64 1.97 12.05
C GLU A 70 7.77 2.47 10.89
N GLY A 71 6.64 1.79 10.64
CA GLY A 71 5.73 2.10 9.55
C GLY A 71 5.71 1.04 8.45
N VAL A 72 5.66 1.49 7.20
CA VAL A 72 5.57 0.64 6.00
C VAL A 72 6.54 1.14 4.95
N GLU A 73 7.40 0.24 4.47
CA GLU A 73 8.36 0.54 3.42
C GLU A 73 7.75 0.30 2.04
N PHE A 74 8.02 1.22 1.12
CA PHE A 74 7.82 1.04 -0.31
C PHE A 74 9.15 1.16 -1.03
N GLY A 75 9.62 0.07 -1.64
CA GLY A 75 10.89 0.00 -2.35
C GLY A 75 10.70 -0.30 -3.84
N LEU A 76 11.46 0.38 -4.70
CA LEU A 76 11.56 0.08 -6.13
C LEU A 76 12.88 -0.63 -6.43
N HIS A 77 12.88 -1.50 -7.45
CA HIS A 77 14.09 -2.18 -7.89
C HIS A 77 15.19 -1.24 -8.41
N SER A 78 14.83 -0.02 -8.78
CA SER A 78 15.76 1.05 -9.18
C SER A 78 16.56 1.63 -7.99
N GLY A 79 16.22 1.25 -6.75
CA GLY A 79 16.94 1.59 -5.53
C GLY A 79 16.30 2.70 -4.70
N GLU A 80 15.19 3.27 -5.16
CA GLU A 80 14.48 4.28 -4.39
C GLU A 80 13.47 3.65 -3.44
N GLU A 81 13.50 4.12 -2.19
CA GLU A 81 12.72 3.60 -1.08
C GLU A 81 12.14 4.73 -0.25
N ILE A 82 11.01 4.47 0.39
CA ILE A 82 10.42 5.37 1.37
C ILE A 82 9.72 4.57 2.46
N ILE A 83 9.81 5.06 3.70
CA ILE A 83 9.04 4.55 4.83
C ILE A 83 7.94 5.55 5.14
N LEU A 84 6.69 5.10 5.16
CA LEU A 84 5.54 5.88 5.57
C LEU A 84 5.05 5.46 6.95
N ASP A 85 4.53 6.41 7.72
CA ASP A 85 3.68 6.07 8.85
C ASP A 85 2.33 5.48 8.38
N TYR A 86 1.63 4.82 9.31
CA TYR A 86 0.39 4.10 8.99
C TYR A 86 -0.75 5.04 8.56
N GLU A 87 -0.78 6.28 9.07
CA GLU A 87 -1.79 7.29 8.73
C GLU A 87 -1.61 7.80 7.30
N THR A 88 -0.37 8.04 6.89
CA THR A 88 0.01 8.45 5.55
C THR A 88 -0.32 7.35 4.55
N LEU A 89 0.00 6.08 4.85
CA LEU A 89 -0.44 4.97 4.01
C LEU A 89 -1.97 4.88 3.95
N TYR A 90 -2.69 5.09 5.05
CA TYR A 90 -4.16 5.10 5.04
C TYR A 90 -4.74 6.12 4.06
N ILE A 91 -4.16 7.31 3.96
CA ILE A 91 -4.59 8.33 2.99
C ILE A 91 -4.42 7.79 1.56
N TYR A 92 -3.29 7.16 1.25
CA TYR A 92 -3.06 6.54 -0.06
C TYR A 92 -4.00 5.38 -0.35
N LEU A 93 -4.29 4.54 0.64
CA LEU A 93 -5.25 3.44 0.51
C LEU A 93 -6.64 3.96 0.17
N ASN A 94 -7.08 5.07 0.77
CA ASN A 94 -8.34 5.70 0.41
C ASN A 94 -8.33 6.20 -1.03
N LYS A 95 -7.28 6.91 -1.45
CA LYS A 95 -7.15 7.41 -2.84
C LYS A 95 -7.14 6.27 -3.86
N ALA A 96 -6.40 5.21 -3.58
CA ALA A 96 -6.37 4.02 -4.41
C ALA A 96 -7.75 3.36 -4.52
N CYS A 97 -8.49 3.25 -3.40
CA CYS A 97 -9.85 2.73 -3.42
C CYS A 97 -10.82 3.63 -4.20
N GLU A 98 -10.77 4.96 -3.99
CA GLU A 98 -11.58 5.94 -4.71
C GLU A 98 -11.38 5.82 -6.22
N ASN A 99 -10.12 5.77 -6.68
CA ASN A 99 -9.80 5.60 -8.09
C ASN A 99 -10.23 4.22 -8.63
N TYR A 100 -10.13 3.15 -7.84
CA TYR A 100 -10.54 1.81 -8.26
C TYR A 100 -12.06 1.70 -8.45
N ILE A 101 -12.86 2.24 -7.51
CA ILE A 101 -14.32 2.10 -7.56
C ILE A 101 -14.98 2.92 -8.68
N GLU A 102 -14.28 3.88 -9.30
CA GLU A 102 -14.75 4.59 -10.49
C GLU A 102 -15.07 3.62 -11.64
N GLU A 103 -14.29 2.55 -11.79
CA GLU A 103 -14.50 1.50 -12.80
C GLU A 103 -15.12 0.21 -12.20
N HIS A 104 -15.12 0.05 -10.87
CA HIS A 104 -15.47 -1.20 -10.16
C HIS A 104 -16.42 -0.98 -8.95
N SER A 105 -17.58 -0.36 -9.19
CA SER A 105 -18.53 0.01 -8.13
C SER A 105 -18.97 -1.17 -7.24
N GLU A 106 -18.97 -2.40 -7.74
CA GLU A 106 -19.29 -3.63 -7.01
C GLU A 106 -18.32 -3.93 -5.85
N ALA A 107 -17.09 -3.41 -5.92
CA ALA A 107 -16.06 -3.62 -4.91
C ALA A 107 -16.19 -2.70 -3.69
N THR A 108 -17.00 -1.63 -3.78
CA THR A 108 -17.10 -0.55 -2.78
C THR A 108 -17.24 -1.07 -1.34
N ASN A 109 -18.21 -1.96 -1.10
CA ASN A 109 -18.48 -2.49 0.25
C ASN A 109 -17.31 -3.32 0.80
N GLN A 110 -16.57 -4.01 -0.06
CA GLN A 110 -15.44 -4.82 0.36
C GLN A 110 -14.22 -3.94 0.67
N LEU A 111 -13.95 -2.94 -0.17
CA LEU A 111 -12.85 -2.01 0.03
C LEU A 111 -13.03 -1.17 1.30
N TYR A 112 -14.24 -0.68 1.59
CA TYR A 112 -14.49 0.01 2.86
C TYR A 112 -14.30 -0.88 4.08
N LYS A 113 -14.63 -2.17 4.01
CA LYS A 113 -14.33 -3.11 5.10
C LYS A 113 -12.82 -3.27 5.32
N TYR A 114 -12.03 -3.29 4.26
CA TYR A 114 -10.57 -3.36 4.37
C TYR A 114 -9.96 -2.07 4.91
N LEU A 115 -10.48 -0.91 4.51
CA LEU A 115 -10.05 0.39 5.05
C LEU A 115 -10.36 0.49 6.55
N GLU A 116 -11.56 0.14 6.99
CA GLU A 116 -11.92 0.14 8.41
C GLU A 116 -11.10 -0.87 9.23
N LYS A 117 -10.83 -2.04 8.66
CA LYS A 117 -9.96 -3.04 9.27
C LYS A 117 -8.53 -2.53 9.43
N TYR A 118 -7.98 -1.86 8.41
CA TYR A 118 -6.67 -1.23 8.46
C TYR A 118 -6.60 -0.18 9.57
N LYS A 119 -7.58 0.76 9.62
CA LYS A 119 -7.65 1.75 10.69
C LYS A 119 -7.65 1.12 12.08
N SER A 120 -8.49 0.10 12.27
CA SER A 120 -8.62 -0.60 13.54
C SER A 120 -7.34 -1.33 13.94
N LYS A 121 -6.59 -1.87 12.97
CA LYS A 121 -5.34 -2.58 13.22
C LYS A 121 -4.20 -1.65 13.67
N PHE A 122 -4.16 -0.45 13.12
CA PHE A 122 -3.08 0.52 13.34
C PHE A 122 -3.52 1.72 14.18
N ASP A 123 -4.64 1.59 14.91
CA ASP A 123 -5.18 2.60 15.82
C ASP A 123 -5.34 4.02 15.21
N ILE A 124 -5.72 4.08 13.93
CA ILE A 124 -5.90 5.34 13.19
C ILE A 124 -7.24 5.96 13.52
N ASN A 125 -7.20 7.11 14.19
CA ASN A 125 -8.41 7.82 14.62
C ASN A 125 -9.04 8.63 13.46
N PRO A 126 -10.37 8.86 13.49
CA PRO A 126 -11.07 9.73 12.55
C PRO A 126 -10.78 11.22 12.74
#